data_AF-A0A0L6UVK5-F1
#
_entry.id   AF-A0A0L6UVK5-F1
#
_cell.length_a   1.000
_cell.length_b   1.000
_cell.length_c   1.000
_cell.angle_alpha   90.00
_cell.angle_beta   90.00
_cell.angle_gamma   90.00
#
_symmetry.space_group_name_H-M   'P 1'
#
loop_
_entity.id
_entity.type
_entity.pdbx_description
1 polymer ?
#
loop_
_entity_poly.entity_id
_entity_poly.type
_entity_poly.pdbx_seq_one_letter_code
_entity_poly.pdbx_strand_id
1 'polypeptide(L)'
;MPSTLSHTHAMDELKKYSRMDGLSLQELMDSTKFGGLTYNDFLLLPGYIDFPASEQLLTLSAPQVSLESKVTRNITLKTPFMSSPMDTLLGGIGIIHHNMPANLQASMVRAVKKYENGFITDPFCLTPENTVAEVLAIKEAYGFCGIPVTDTGKLGGVLLGIVTARDIQFRSSTQKLSEVMTKLSELVVGPEGITLEEANDILRDCKKGKLPLVDSEGRLRSLLARSDLLKNKDYPLASKKPASKQLLCGAAVGTRETDRARLTALVQAGLDVVVLDSSQGNSIYQIEMIKWIKETYPDLDVIAGNVVTREQAAALIAVGADALRVGMGSGSICITQEVCAVGRPQGSAVFAVAEFARKFGVPVIADGGISNVGHIGKAIALGEYFYNEGQRLKKYRGMGSLDAMEHGSNEKTPAKPTESPSLATRLKTWTNKPSEDNAATSRYFSESGSVRVAQGVTGAVVDKGSLKKFVPYLYTGLQHSLQDVGARSIAELRERADASQVRFELRTTSAQVEGGVHGLHSYVLFFTLLLVFYDLLIIHAISIGTKSASSLEPNGVPFNPSAPPPPPFVHFSSRGLLA
;
A
#
# COMPACT_ATOMS: atom_id res chain seq x y z
N MET A 1 -56.05 5.65 -30.62
CA MET A 1 -54.79 5.45 -29.87
C MET A 1 -55.18 5.11 -28.44
N PRO A 2 -54.57 4.12 -27.77
CA PRO A 2 -54.80 3.93 -26.35
C PRO A 2 -54.47 5.23 -25.62
N SER A 3 -55.34 5.67 -24.72
CA SER A 3 -55.12 6.88 -23.92
C SER A 3 -53.86 6.69 -23.08
N THR A 4 -52.84 7.51 -23.31
CA THR A 4 -51.63 7.53 -22.49
C THR A 4 -51.95 7.98 -21.07
N LEU A 5 -51.30 7.38 -20.07
CA LEU A 5 -51.47 7.76 -18.66
C LEU A 5 -50.90 9.16 -18.37
N SER A 6 -51.42 9.82 -17.34
CA SER A 6 -50.84 11.08 -16.83
C SER A 6 -49.49 10.83 -16.16
N HIS A 7 -48.52 11.72 -16.38
CA HIS A 7 -47.20 11.65 -15.76
C HIS A 7 -47.27 11.70 -14.21
N THR A 8 -48.32 12.31 -13.65
CA THR A 8 -48.53 12.38 -12.19
C THR A 8 -48.79 11.01 -11.56
N HIS A 9 -49.24 10.02 -12.33
CA HIS A 9 -49.51 8.66 -11.84
C HIS A 9 -48.31 7.71 -12.03
N ALA A 10 -47.16 8.19 -12.52
CA ALA A 10 -46.01 7.34 -12.84
C ALA A 10 -45.53 6.49 -11.66
N MET A 11 -45.46 7.07 -10.45
CA MET A 11 -45.03 6.33 -9.25
C MET A 11 -46.06 5.30 -8.78
N ASP A 12 -47.36 5.56 -9.00
CA ASP A 12 -48.41 4.60 -8.65
C ASP A 12 -48.50 3.47 -9.67
N GLU A 13 -48.22 3.74 -10.95
CA GLU A 13 -48.07 2.71 -11.97
C GLU A 13 -46.85 1.83 -11.69
N LEU A 14 -45.71 2.42 -11.30
CA LEU A 14 -44.50 1.69 -10.95
C LEU A 14 -44.72 0.71 -9.79
N LYS A 15 -45.52 1.08 -8.77
CA LYS A 15 -45.86 0.20 -7.64
C LYS A 15 -46.66 -1.04 -8.03
N LYS A 16 -47.28 -1.09 -9.22
CA LYS A 16 -48.03 -2.25 -9.70
C LYS A 16 -47.13 -3.39 -10.16
N TYR A 17 -45.87 -3.11 -10.47
CA TYR A 17 -44.89 -4.15 -10.81
C TYR A 17 -44.54 -4.95 -9.55
N SER A 18 -44.52 -6.28 -9.68
CA SER A 18 -44.30 -7.20 -8.55
C SER A 18 -42.86 -7.19 -8.01
N ARG A 19 -41.92 -6.63 -8.77
CA ARG A 19 -40.51 -6.52 -8.43
C ARG A 19 -39.93 -5.23 -9.00
N MET A 20 -38.83 -4.80 -8.42
CA MET A 20 -37.97 -3.79 -9.03
C MET A 20 -37.35 -4.31 -10.32
N ASP A 21 -37.02 -3.38 -11.22
CA ASP A 21 -36.32 -3.68 -12.46
C ASP A 21 -34.89 -4.21 -12.18
N GLY A 22 -34.35 -4.99 -13.11
CA GLY A 22 -33.08 -5.72 -12.95
C GLY A 22 -33.12 -6.83 -11.91
N LEU A 23 -31.98 -7.49 -11.68
CA LEU A 23 -31.77 -8.62 -10.77
C LEU A 23 -31.40 -8.16 -9.35
N SER A 24 -31.84 -8.90 -8.34
CA SER A 24 -31.26 -8.80 -6.98
C SER A 24 -29.87 -9.41 -6.94
N LEU A 25 -29.12 -9.12 -5.89
CA LEU A 25 -27.79 -9.72 -5.67
C LEU A 25 -27.86 -11.26 -5.63
N GLN A 26 -28.86 -11.82 -4.94
CA GLN A 26 -29.02 -13.27 -4.82
C GLN A 26 -29.45 -13.92 -6.15
N GLU A 27 -30.31 -13.27 -6.92
CA GLU A 27 -30.68 -13.74 -8.26
C GLU A 27 -29.45 -13.73 -9.18
N LEU A 28 -28.68 -12.64 -9.20
CA LEU A 28 -27.47 -12.49 -10.02
C LEU A 28 -26.43 -13.58 -9.71
N MET A 29 -26.20 -13.85 -8.42
CA MET A 29 -25.13 -14.73 -7.96
C MET A 29 -25.56 -16.19 -7.80
N ASP A 30 -26.72 -16.56 -8.34
CA ASP A 30 -27.19 -17.94 -8.41
C ASP A 30 -26.37 -18.75 -9.42
N SER A 31 -25.37 -19.47 -8.90
CA SER A 31 -24.47 -20.27 -9.73
C SER A 31 -25.16 -21.40 -10.49
N THR A 32 -26.36 -21.83 -10.08
CA THR A 32 -27.11 -22.87 -10.80
C THR A 32 -27.73 -22.35 -12.09
N LYS A 33 -27.97 -21.03 -12.16
CA LYS A 33 -28.53 -20.36 -13.34
C LYS A 33 -27.46 -19.72 -14.22
N PHE A 34 -26.49 -19.05 -13.60
CA PHE A 34 -25.54 -18.19 -14.32
C PHE A 34 -24.09 -18.67 -14.22
N GLY A 35 -23.82 -19.75 -13.48
CA GLY A 35 -22.48 -20.28 -13.31
C GLY A 35 -21.57 -19.37 -12.47
N GLY A 36 -20.28 -19.35 -12.81
CA GLY A 36 -19.30 -18.50 -12.15
C GLY A 36 -19.13 -17.17 -12.90
N LEU A 37 -19.31 -16.05 -12.19
CA LEU A 37 -19.23 -14.70 -12.73
C LEU A 37 -17.99 -13.96 -12.23
N THR A 38 -17.46 -13.10 -13.09
CA THR A 38 -16.40 -12.12 -12.81
C THR A 38 -16.98 -10.70 -12.82
N TYR A 39 -16.14 -9.70 -12.51
CA TYR A 39 -16.59 -8.30 -12.48
C TYR A 39 -17.05 -7.77 -13.82
N ASN A 40 -16.62 -8.34 -14.95
CA ASN A 40 -17.03 -7.84 -16.27
C ASN A 40 -18.41 -8.35 -16.69
N ASP A 41 -18.93 -9.38 -16.04
CA ASP A 41 -20.13 -10.09 -16.47
C ASP A 41 -21.44 -9.45 -16.00
N PHE A 42 -21.38 -8.39 -15.20
CA PHE A 42 -22.57 -7.69 -14.70
C PHE A 42 -22.35 -6.19 -14.48
N LEU A 43 -23.44 -5.44 -14.29
CA LEU A 43 -23.47 -4.03 -13.89
C LEU A 43 -24.29 -3.86 -12.62
N LEU A 44 -24.08 -2.72 -11.94
CA LEU A 44 -25.05 -2.17 -10.99
C LEU A 44 -25.95 -1.22 -11.77
N LEU A 45 -27.25 -1.25 -11.50
CA LEU A 45 -28.21 -0.30 -12.04
C LEU A 45 -28.18 1.00 -11.20
N PRO A 46 -28.39 2.17 -11.85
CA PRO A 46 -28.42 3.44 -11.15
C PRO A 46 -29.63 3.56 -10.21
N GLY A 47 -29.48 4.40 -9.19
CA GLY A 47 -30.52 4.66 -8.19
C GLY A 47 -31.00 6.11 -8.20
N TYR A 48 -31.71 6.48 -7.13
CA TYR A 48 -32.11 7.86 -6.87
C TYR A 48 -30.98 8.64 -6.18
N ILE A 49 -30.73 9.87 -6.62
CA ILE A 49 -29.64 10.73 -6.12
C ILE A 49 -30.23 12.00 -5.51
N ASP A 50 -30.02 12.18 -4.21
CA ASP A 50 -30.37 13.39 -3.45
C ASP A 50 -29.17 13.96 -2.68
N PHE A 51 -27.96 13.67 -3.15
CA PHE A 51 -26.70 14.14 -2.55
C PHE A 51 -25.57 14.29 -3.57
N PRO A 52 -24.57 15.15 -3.29
CA PRO A 52 -23.35 15.24 -4.09
C PRO A 52 -22.36 14.11 -3.77
N ALA A 53 -21.56 13.66 -4.74
CA ALA A 53 -20.46 12.72 -4.50
C ALA A 53 -19.38 13.27 -3.56
N SER A 54 -19.10 14.58 -3.64
CA SER A 54 -18.16 15.29 -2.79
C SER A 54 -18.60 16.74 -2.58
N GLU A 55 -18.35 17.32 -1.41
CA GLU A 55 -18.30 18.78 -1.27
C GLU A 55 -16.94 19.28 -1.78
N GLN A 56 -16.94 20.43 -2.46
CA GLN A 56 -15.70 21.16 -2.75
C GLN A 56 -14.95 21.44 -1.45
N LEU A 57 -13.63 21.28 -1.52
CA LEU A 57 -12.56 21.37 -0.51
C LEU A 57 -12.55 22.60 0.43
N LEU A 58 -13.58 23.45 0.44
CA LEU A 58 -13.65 24.74 1.13
C LEU A 58 -14.48 24.73 2.42
N THR A 59 -15.31 23.72 2.64
CA THR A 59 -16.02 23.51 3.90
C THR A 59 -15.41 22.30 4.61
N LEU A 60 -15.02 22.45 5.88
CA LEU A 60 -14.44 21.40 6.74
C LEU A 60 -15.46 20.29 7.12
N SER A 61 -16.48 20.08 6.29
CA SER A 61 -17.54 19.10 6.51
C SER A 61 -17.14 17.76 5.89
N ALA A 62 -17.50 16.65 6.54
CA ALA A 62 -17.20 15.30 6.07
C ALA A 62 -17.73 15.07 4.62
N PRO A 63 -17.05 14.24 3.80
CA PRO A 63 -17.59 13.88 2.49
C PRO A 63 -18.98 13.26 2.64
N GLN A 64 -19.95 13.69 1.83
CA GLN A 64 -21.31 13.12 1.88
C GLN A 64 -21.34 11.63 1.49
N VAL A 65 -20.35 11.17 0.72
CA VAL A 65 -20.12 9.75 0.44
C VAL A 65 -18.92 9.24 1.24
N SER A 66 -19.17 8.42 2.26
CA SER A 66 -18.14 7.80 3.10
C SER A 66 -17.62 6.50 2.50
N LEU A 67 -16.29 6.41 2.37
CA LEU A 67 -15.59 5.21 1.89
C LEU A 67 -14.87 4.46 3.03
N GLU A 68 -15.36 4.63 4.27
CA GLU A 68 -14.83 3.94 5.44
C GLU A 68 -15.10 2.42 5.38
N SER A 69 -14.06 1.62 5.59
CA SER A 69 -14.11 0.17 5.40
C SER A 69 -13.26 -0.58 6.43
N LYS A 70 -13.76 -1.74 6.89
CA LYS A 70 -13.05 -2.62 7.84
C LYS A 70 -12.06 -3.52 7.14
N VAL A 71 -10.77 -3.37 7.42
CA VAL A 71 -9.72 -4.26 6.90
C VAL A 71 -9.68 -5.57 7.67
N THR A 72 -9.88 -5.46 8.97
CA THR A 72 -9.98 -6.57 9.92
C THR A 72 -11.11 -6.26 10.88
N ARG A 73 -11.40 -7.21 11.77
CA ARG A 73 -12.38 -7.00 12.84
C ARG A 73 -12.14 -5.70 13.64
N ASN A 74 -10.87 -5.39 13.91
CA ASN A 74 -10.48 -4.30 14.82
C ASN A 74 -9.92 -3.06 14.10
N ILE A 75 -9.59 -3.15 12.81
CA ILE A 75 -8.99 -2.05 12.06
C ILE A 75 -9.91 -1.57 10.96
N THR A 76 -10.25 -0.29 11.04
CA THR A 76 -11.05 0.43 10.05
C THR A 76 -10.19 1.49 9.36
N LEU A 77 -10.27 1.55 8.04
CA LEU A 77 -9.59 2.54 7.21
C LEU A 77 -10.59 3.55 6.67
N LYS A 78 -10.12 4.77 6.40
CA LYS A 78 -10.92 5.82 5.75
C LYS A 78 -11.07 5.63 4.24
N THR A 79 -10.30 4.72 3.67
CA THR A 79 -10.41 4.32 2.26
C THR A 79 -10.35 2.79 2.15
N PRO A 80 -11.02 2.17 1.18
CA PRO A 80 -11.00 0.73 0.99
C PRO A 80 -9.79 0.35 0.14
N PHE A 81 -8.58 0.84 0.43
CA PHE A 81 -7.41 0.61 -0.41
C PHE A 81 -6.31 -0.14 0.36
N MET A 82 -5.85 -1.27 -0.18
CA MET A 82 -4.78 -2.08 0.40
C MET A 82 -3.83 -2.52 -0.70
N SER A 83 -2.54 -2.21 -0.56
CA SER A 83 -1.58 -2.75 -1.51
C SER A 83 -1.40 -4.25 -1.27
N SER A 84 -1.39 -5.03 -2.34
CA SER A 84 -0.73 -6.35 -2.32
C SER A 84 0.67 -6.18 -1.74
N PRO A 85 1.25 -7.17 -1.02
CA PRO A 85 2.54 -7.13 -0.33
C PRO A 85 3.70 -6.35 -1.00
N MET A 86 3.59 -5.02 -1.10
CA MET A 86 4.35 -4.00 -1.82
C MET A 86 3.92 -2.63 -1.26
N ASP A 87 4.75 -1.59 -1.38
CA ASP A 87 4.76 -0.31 -0.62
C ASP A 87 3.41 0.43 -0.35
N THR A 88 3.40 1.31 0.67
CA THR A 88 2.24 1.94 1.36
C THR A 88 1.37 2.95 0.55
N LEU A 89 0.10 3.13 0.97
CA LEU A 89 -0.95 3.91 0.29
C LEU A 89 -1.62 5.00 1.16
N LEU A 90 -2.05 6.09 0.52
CA LEU A 90 -2.60 7.32 1.12
C LEU A 90 -4.01 7.14 1.68
N GLY A 91 -4.11 6.86 2.99
CA GLY A 91 -5.38 6.54 3.67
C GLY A 91 -5.85 5.10 3.51
N GLY A 92 -5.02 4.29 2.84
CA GLY A 92 -5.12 2.85 2.78
C GLY A 92 -4.18 2.19 3.80
N ILE A 93 -3.83 0.92 3.60
CA ILE A 93 -2.76 0.24 4.32
C ILE A 93 -1.82 -0.46 3.34
N GLY A 94 -0.52 -0.46 3.66
CA GLY A 94 0.48 -1.20 2.91
C GLY A 94 0.81 -2.53 3.57
N ILE A 95 0.90 -3.60 2.78
CA ILE A 95 1.43 -4.89 3.23
C ILE A 95 2.87 -5.01 2.73
N ILE A 96 3.85 -5.37 3.56
CA ILE A 96 5.25 -5.58 3.11
C ILE A 96 5.45 -7.05 2.73
N HIS A 97 5.99 -7.37 1.54
CA HIS A 97 6.28 -8.76 1.16
C HIS A 97 7.36 -9.41 2.04
N HIS A 98 7.32 -10.73 2.10
CA HIS A 98 8.32 -11.54 2.80
C HIS A 98 9.39 -12.15 1.88
N ASN A 99 9.44 -11.77 0.60
CA ASN A 99 10.51 -12.18 -0.33
C ASN A 99 11.85 -11.47 -0.08
N MET A 100 12.31 -11.57 1.15
CA MET A 100 13.54 -10.99 1.67
C MET A 100 13.85 -11.62 3.05
N PRO A 101 15.08 -11.46 3.56
CA PRO A 101 15.41 -11.84 4.94
C PRO A 101 14.51 -11.16 5.99
N ALA A 102 14.22 -11.87 7.09
CA ALA A 102 13.30 -11.41 8.13
C ALA A 102 13.74 -10.08 8.79
N ASN A 103 15.04 -9.89 8.97
CA ASN A 103 15.62 -8.64 9.51
C ASN A 103 15.38 -7.43 8.60
N LEU A 104 15.48 -7.61 7.28
CA LEU A 104 15.21 -6.55 6.31
C LEU A 104 13.72 -6.19 6.28
N GLN A 105 12.84 -7.20 6.33
CA GLN A 105 11.40 -6.98 6.43
C GLN A 105 11.06 -6.22 7.72
N ALA A 106 11.65 -6.61 8.87
CA ALA A 106 11.46 -5.92 10.14
C ALA A 106 11.99 -4.48 10.11
N SER A 107 13.09 -4.19 9.41
CA SER A 107 13.56 -2.81 9.25
C SER A 107 12.62 -1.97 8.40
N MET A 108 11.96 -2.55 7.38
CA MET A 108 10.93 -1.86 6.60
C MET A 108 9.69 -1.55 7.45
N VAL A 109 9.22 -2.51 8.26
CA VAL A 109 8.13 -2.25 9.24
C VAL A 109 8.51 -1.08 10.14
N ARG A 110 9.71 -1.12 10.73
CA ARG A 110 10.21 -0.05 11.60
C ARG A 110 10.28 1.30 10.88
N ALA A 111 10.68 1.33 9.61
CA ALA A 111 10.72 2.55 8.81
C ALA A 111 9.31 3.15 8.62
N VAL A 112 8.29 2.33 8.32
CA VAL A 112 6.90 2.78 8.23
C VAL A 112 6.41 3.31 9.58
N LYS A 113 6.62 2.55 10.66
CA LYS A 113 6.16 2.93 12.01
C LYS A 113 6.84 4.19 12.54
N LYS A 114 8.10 4.44 12.18
CA LYS A 114 8.85 5.65 12.56
C LYS A 114 8.60 6.84 11.62
N TYR A 115 7.94 6.66 10.46
CA TYR A 115 7.78 7.73 9.47
C TYR A 115 6.96 8.91 10.00
N GLU A 116 5.93 8.65 10.80
CA GLU A 116 5.10 9.67 11.43
C GLU A 116 4.84 9.23 12.88
N ASN A 117 5.03 10.14 13.83
CA ASN A 117 4.81 9.86 15.26
C ASN A 117 4.07 11.06 15.89
N GLY A 118 3.37 10.82 16.99
CA GLY A 118 2.96 11.91 17.89
C GLY A 118 4.16 12.33 18.73
N PHE A 119 4.55 11.46 19.65
CA PHE A 119 5.79 11.57 20.40
C PHE A 119 6.83 10.60 19.84
N ILE A 120 8.02 11.09 19.51
CA ILE A 120 9.16 10.25 19.14
C ILE A 120 9.80 9.75 20.45
N THR A 121 9.54 8.50 20.79
CA THR A 121 9.99 7.87 22.06
C THR A 121 11.41 7.31 22.01
N ASP A 122 12.02 7.23 20.83
CA ASP A 122 13.39 6.76 20.64
C ASP A 122 14.11 7.64 19.59
N PRO A 123 14.34 8.94 19.91
CA PRO A 123 15.08 9.84 19.04
C PRO A 123 16.58 9.50 19.06
N PHE A 124 17.23 9.64 17.90
CA PHE A 124 18.69 9.60 17.86
C PHE A 124 19.25 10.74 18.72
N CYS A 125 20.20 10.41 19.59
CA CYS A 125 20.88 11.36 20.44
C CYS A 125 22.38 11.29 20.15
N LEU A 126 23.07 12.41 20.31
CA LEU A 126 24.53 12.50 20.20
C LEU A 126 25.11 13.22 21.41
N THR A 127 26.41 13.06 21.63
CA THR A 127 27.18 13.78 22.65
C THR A 127 27.68 15.12 22.12
N PRO A 128 28.08 16.07 22.99
CA PRO A 128 28.70 17.32 22.56
C PRO A 128 30.01 17.14 21.79
N GLU A 129 30.71 16.01 22.01
CA GLU A 129 31.99 15.67 21.40
C GLU A 129 31.87 15.08 19.99
N ASN A 130 30.66 14.66 19.61
CA ASN A 130 30.37 14.23 18.24
C ASN A 130 30.60 15.37 17.25
N THR A 131 30.69 15.03 15.97
CA THR A 131 31.02 15.99 14.89
C THR A 131 29.85 16.24 13.95
N VAL A 132 29.94 17.33 13.18
CA VAL A 132 29.00 17.63 12.09
C VAL A 132 28.93 16.49 11.07
N ALA A 133 30.05 15.80 10.79
CA ALA A 133 30.10 14.65 9.89
C ALA A 133 29.14 13.53 10.31
N GLU A 134 29.02 13.25 11.60
CA GLU A 134 28.15 12.19 12.13
C GLU A 134 26.66 12.57 11.99
N VAL A 135 26.31 13.85 12.15
CA VAL A 135 24.95 14.34 11.89
C VAL A 135 24.61 14.22 10.40
N LEU A 136 25.56 14.53 9.51
CA LEU A 136 25.38 14.38 8.06
C LEU A 136 25.21 12.91 7.67
N ALA A 137 25.95 11.99 8.28
CA ALA A 137 25.79 10.56 8.07
C ALA A 137 24.41 10.06 8.50
N ILE A 138 23.88 10.55 9.63
CA ILE A 138 22.50 10.24 10.07
C ILE A 138 21.48 10.81 9.07
N LYS A 139 21.70 12.04 8.58
CA LYS A 139 20.83 12.65 7.56
C LYS A 139 20.82 11.84 6.27
N GLU A 140 21.96 11.34 5.83
CA GLU A 140 22.06 10.49 4.63
C GLU A 140 21.38 9.13 4.85
N ALA A 141 21.58 8.51 6.01
CA ALA A 141 21.04 7.19 6.30
C ALA A 141 19.52 7.20 6.60
N TYR A 142 19.00 8.24 7.24
CA TYR A 142 17.63 8.27 7.77
C TYR A 142 16.77 9.46 7.29
N GLY A 143 17.35 10.43 6.59
CA GLY A 143 16.62 11.54 5.97
C GLY A 143 16.23 12.70 6.91
N PHE A 144 16.72 12.73 8.15
CA PHE A 144 16.46 13.83 9.10
C PHE A 144 17.74 14.32 9.79
N CYS A 145 17.68 15.52 10.35
CA CYS A 145 18.85 16.22 10.91
C CYS A 145 18.56 16.94 12.24
N GLY A 146 17.35 16.81 12.79
CA GLY A 146 16.98 17.40 14.08
C GLY A 146 17.34 16.44 15.19
N ILE A 147 18.55 16.54 15.74
CA ILE A 147 19.14 15.56 16.65
C ILE A 147 19.40 16.22 18.02
N PRO A 148 18.73 15.76 19.10
CA PRO A 148 19.06 16.15 20.46
C PRO A 148 20.50 15.80 20.85
N VAL A 149 21.14 16.72 21.56
CA VAL A 149 22.47 16.50 22.16
C VAL A 149 22.31 16.29 23.65
N THR A 150 22.76 15.16 24.15
CA THR A 150 22.69 14.77 25.56
C THR A 150 24.09 14.51 26.09
N ASP A 151 24.28 14.60 27.40
CA ASP A 151 25.55 14.29 28.07
C ASP A 151 26.10 12.88 27.74
N THR A 152 25.20 11.89 27.64
CA THR A 152 25.54 10.48 27.39
C THR A 152 25.43 10.08 25.92
N GLY A 153 24.86 10.93 25.07
CA GLY A 153 24.54 10.59 23.67
C GLY A 153 23.39 9.59 23.53
N LYS A 154 22.57 9.41 24.57
CA LYS A 154 21.44 8.46 24.59
C LYS A 154 20.20 9.12 25.17
N LEU A 155 19.04 8.53 24.87
CA LEU A 155 17.79 8.87 25.54
C LEU A 155 17.92 8.64 27.06
N GLY A 156 17.29 9.51 27.86
CA GLY A 156 17.41 9.50 29.31
C GLY A 156 18.67 10.22 29.84
N GLY A 157 19.57 10.68 28.97
CA GLY A 157 20.64 11.61 29.34
C GLY A 157 20.11 13.03 29.54
N VAL A 158 20.89 13.86 30.26
CA VAL A 158 20.58 15.28 30.47
C VAL A 158 20.66 16.00 29.12
N LEU A 159 19.60 16.71 28.75
CA LEU A 159 19.54 17.45 27.48
C LEU A 159 20.44 18.69 27.55
N LEU A 160 21.41 18.79 26.65
CA LEU A 160 22.36 19.90 26.59
C LEU A 160 22.06 20.88 25.44
N GLY A 161 21.38 20.41 24.40
CA GLY A 161 21.08 21.21 23.22
C GLY A 161 20.42 20.39 22.11
N ILE A 162 20.28 21.01 20.94
CA ILE A 162 19.82 20.34 19.72
C ILE A 162 20.57 20.87 18.51
N VAL A 163 20.80 20.00 17.54
CA VAL A 163 21.36 20.35 16.22
C VAL A 163 20.30 20.15 15.16
N THR A 164 20.22 21.07 14.20
CA THR A 164 19.31 21.03 13.06
C THR A 164 20.07 21.23 11.74
N ALA A 165 19.39 21.02 10.60
CA ALA A 165 19.99 21.25 9.28
C ALA A 165 20.60 22.64 9.13
N ARG A 166 19.96 23.68 9.68
CA ARG A 166 20.42 25.06 9.53
C ARG A 166 21.71 25.33 10.30
N ASP A 167 21.90 24.64 11.42
CA ASP A 167 23.08 24.82 12.27
C ASP A 167 24.35 24.29 11.60
N ILE A 168 24.21 23.24 10.77
CA ILE A 168 25.33 22.54 10.13
C ILE A 168 25.52 22.86 8.64
N GLN A 169 24.57 23.51 7.98
CA GLN A 169 24.53 23.66 6.52
C GLN A 169 25.80 24.29 5.92
N PHE A 170 26.45 25.17 6.66
CA PHE A 170 27.65 25.91 6.24
C PHE A 170 28.82 25.74 7.22
N ARG A 171 28.86 24.61 7.93
CA ARG A 171 29.91 24.29 8.92
C ARG A 171 30.87 23.24 8.38
N SER A 172 32.10 23.24 8.91
CA SER A 172 33.07 22.18 8.58
C SER A 172 32.63 20.86 9.21
N SER A 173 32.83 19.76 8.50
CA SER A 173 32.49 18.40 8.94
C SER A 173 33.23 17.98 10.22
N THR A 174 34.38 18.60 10.50
CA THR A 174 35.23 18.30 11.67
C THR A 174 34.85 19.06 12.94
N GLN A 175 33.97 20.06 12.87
CA GLN A 175 33.57 20.83 14.05
C GLN A 175 32.74 19.98 15.00
N LYS A 176 32.94 20.22 16.31
CA LYS A 176 32.20 19.54 17.38
C LYS A 176 30.79 20.08 17.51
N LEU A 177 29.85 19.22 17.92
CA LEU A 177 28.46 19.61 18.14
C LEU A 177 28.32 20.67 19.25
N SER A 178 29.21 20.63 20.26
CA SER A 178 29.29 21.66 21.30
C SER A 178 29.47 23.08 20.77
N GLU A 179 30.06 23.27 19.59
CA GLU A 179 30.33 24.59 19.00
C GLU A 179 29.19 25.10 18.11
N VAL A 180 28.36 24.19 17.59
CA VAL A 180 27.36 24.49 16.55
C VAL A 180 25.91 24.30 17.02
N MET A 181 25.67 23.52 18.08
CA MET A 181 24.33 23.24 18.58
C MET A 181 23.66 24.48 19.18
N THR A 182 22.34 24.55 19.07
CA THR A 182 21.55 25.49 19.89
C THR A 182 21.58 25.00 21.34
N LYS A 183 22.03 25.86 22.26
CA LYS A 183 22.22 25.54 23.69
C LYS A 183 20.88 25.44 24.41
N LEU A 184 20.82 24.64 25.48
CA LEU A 184 19.62 24.49 26.31
C LEU A 184 18.99 25.82 26.75
N SER A 185 19.82 26.83 27.07
CA SER A 185 19.36 28.18 27.47
C SER A 185 18.52 28.91 26.42
N GLU A 186 18.63 28.52 25.15
CA GLU A 186 17.90 29.11 24.02
C GLU A 186 16.80 28.18 23.48
N LEU A 187 16.64 27.00 24.08
CA LEU A 187 15.67 26.01 23.67
C LEU A 187 14.37 26.16 24.44
N VAL A 188 13.27 26.07 23.69
CA VAL A 188 11.96 25.78 24.26
C VAL A 188 11.87 24.27 24.43
N VAL A 189 11.56 23.82 25.64
CA VAL A 189 11.34 22.43 26.00
C VAL A 189 9.95 22.27 26.62
N GLY A 190 9.35 21.11 26.47
CA GLY A 190 8.10 20.77 27.16
C GLY A 190 8.37 19.82 28.35
N PRO A 191 7.56 19.86 29.41
CA PRO A 191 7.68 18.90 30.50
C PRO A 191 7.21 17.50 30.07
N GLU A 192 7.75 16.47 30.70
CA GLU A 192 7.23 15.10 30.60
C GLU A 192 5.78 15.02 31.10
N GLY A 193 4.97 14.16 30.48
CA GLY A 193 3.58 13.92 30.88
C GLY A 193 2.54 14.86 30.24
N ILE A 194 2.97 15.86 29.46
CA ILE A 194 2.03 16.71 28.70
C ILE A 194 1.28 15.91 27.64
N THR A 195 0.07 16.34 27.34
CA THR A 195 -0.72 15.78 26.25
C THR A 195 -0.14 16.16 24.90
N LEU A 196 -0.46 15.39 23.87
CA LEU A 196 -0.02 15.69 22.50
C LEU A 196 -0.58 17.04 22.01
N GLU A 197 -1.77 17.41 22.46
CA GLU A 197 -2.43 18.66 22.12
C GLU A 197 -1.67 19.86 22.70
N GLU A 198 -1.38 19.84 24.00
CA GLU A 198 -0.57 20.87 24.67
C GLU A 198 0.84 20.96 24.07
N ALA A 199 1.48 19.82 23.79
CA ALA A 199 2.79 19.80 23.16
C ALA A 199 2.77 20.42 21.74
N ASN A 200 1.69 20.20 20.99
CA ASN A 200 1.48 20.81 19.68
C ASN A 200 1.21 22.31 19.78
N ASP A 201 0.55 22.81 20.83
CA ASP A 201 0.40 24.25 21.10
C ASP A 201 1.76 24.91 21.33
N ILE A 202 2.58 24.36 22.22
CA ILE A 202 3.93 24.86 22.49
C ILE A 202 4.77 24.90 21.20
N LEU A 203 4.71 23.82 20.40
CA LEU A 203 5.45 23.72 19.14
C LEU A 203 4.94 24.73 18.09
N ARG A 204 3.64 25.02 18.05
CA ARG A 204 3.04 26.06 17.19
C ARG A 204 3.51 27.45 17.58
N ASP A 205 3.50 27.76 18.87
CA ASP A 205 3.80 29.10 19.40
C ASP A 205 5.28 29.45 19.30
N CYS A 206 6.16 28.50 19.63
CA CYS A 206 7.61 28.71 19.53
C CYS A 206 8.11 28.78 18.08
N LYS A 207 7.29 28.33 17.11
CA LYS A 207 7.59 28.28 15.67
C LYS A 207 8.90 27.54 15.34
N LYS A 208 9.34 26.62 16.20
CA LYS A 208 10.54 25.80 15.99
C LYS A 208 10.18 24.50 15.25
N GLY A 209 11.20 23.80 14.76
CA GLY A 209 11.02 22.57 14.00
C GLY A 209 10.89 21.29 14.85
N LYS A 210 11.29 21.37 16.12
CA LYS A 210 11.35 20.28 17.08
C LYS A 210 11.06 20.82 18.48
N LEU A 211 10.44 19.99 19.33
CA LEU A 211 10.19 20.27 20.74
C LEU A 211 10.68 19.08 21.58
N PRO A 212 11.83 19.18 22.27
CA PRO A 212 12.26 18.16 23.22
C PRO A 212 11.38 18.14 24.46
N LEU A 213 11.03 16.95 24.93
CA LEU A 213 10.35 16.76 26.21
C LEU A 213 11.31 16.21 27.26
N VAL A 214 11.34 16.87 28.42
CA VAL A 214 12.27 16.57 29.51
C VAL A 214 11.55 16.32 30.82
N ASP A 215 12.12 15.45 31.66
CA ASP A 215 11.65 15.26 33.03
C ASP A 215 12.11 16.39 33.98
N SER A 216 11.75 16.30 35.27
CA SER A 216 12.13 17.29 36.29
C SER A 216 13.64 17.41 36.52
N GLU A 217 14.42 16.41 36.09
CA GLU A 217 15.87 16.38 36.21
C GLU A 217 16.57 16.85 34.92
N GLY A 218 15.79 17.32 33.93
CA GLY A 218 16.29 17.81 32.64
C GLY A 218 16.70 16.69 31.68
N ARG A 219 16.31 15.44 31.93
CA ARG A 219 16.64 14.30 31.08
C ARG A 219 15.68 14.19 29.92
N LEU A 220 16.19 13.91 28.73
CA LEU A 220 15.37 13.77 27.52
C LEU A 220 14.52 12.50 27.57
N ARG A 221 13.21 12.65 27.38
CA ARG A 221 12.24 11.54 27.40
C ARG A 221 11.61 11.29 26.04
N SER A 222 11.31 12.34 25.28
CA SER A 222 10.81 12.22 23.91
C SER A 222 11.04 13.49 23.11
N LEU A 223 10.67 13.47 21.83
CA LEU A 223 10.82 14.59 20.90
C LEU A 223 9.57 14.71 20.03
N LEU A 224 9.07 15.92 19.81
CA LEU A 224 8.06 16.18 18.78
C LEU A 224 8.69 16.88 17.59
N ALA A 225 8.09 16.68 16.42
CA ALA A 225 8.52 17.31 15.18
C ALA A 225 7.39 18.05 14.47
N ARG A 226 7.66 19.29 14.06
CA ARG A 226 6.69 20.11 13.31
C ARG A 226 6.33 19.48 11.95
N SER A 227 7.23 18.68 11.39
CA SER A 227 6.95 17.92 10.17
C SER A 227 5.79 16.95 10.34
N ASP A 228 5.56 16.41 11.54
CA ASP A 228 4.48 15.45 11.78
C ASP A 228 3.12 16.17 11.88
N LEU A 229 3.10 17.38 12.45
CA LEU A 229 1.94 18.28 12.36
C LEU A 229 1.56 18.60 10.91
N LEU A 230 2.55 18.88 10.05
CA LEU A 230 2.31 19.16 8.63
C LEU A 230 1.80 17.92 7.90
N LYS A 231 2.39 16.74 8.14
CA LYS A 231 1.88 15.48 7.57
C LYS A 231 0.43 15.22 7.97
N ASN A 232 0.07 15.43 9.23
CA ASN A 232 -1.30 15.25 9.67
C ASN A 232 -2.28 16.22 9.00
N LYS A 233 -1.86 17.46 8.76
CA LYS A 233 -2.65 18.45 8.00
C LYS A 233 -2.77 18.08 6.52
N ASP A 234 -1.67 17.69 5.89
CA ASP A 234 -1.60 17.40 4.45
C ASP A 234 -2.27 16.07 4.10
N TYR A 235 -2.33 15.12 5.05
CA TYR A 235 -2.93 13.80 4.89
C TYR A 235 -3.96 13.52 6.00
N PRO A 236 -5.14 14.19 5.94
CA PRO A 236 -6.17 14.07 6.97
C PRO A 236 -6.82 12.68 7.02
N LEU A 237 -6.80 11.93 5.91
CA LEU A 237 -7.34 10.57 5.82
C LEU A 237 -6.31 9.47 6.14
N ALA A 238 -5.11 9.83 6.59
CA ALA A 238 -4.04 8.86 6.82
C ALA A 238 -4.37 7.85 7.93
N SER A 239 -4.10 6.58 7.64
CA SER A 239 -4.38 5.43 8.50
C SER A 239 -3.37 5.33 9.64
N LYS A 240 -3.77 5.72 10.86
CA LYS A 240 -2.87 5.83 12.02
C LYS A 240 -3.48 5.16 13.25
N LYS A 241 -2.63 4.67 14.15
CA LYS A 241 -3.05 4.29 15.51
C LYS A 241 -3.46 5.56 16.28
N PRO A 242 -4.69 5.63 16.82
CA PRO A 242 -5.17 6.85 17.50
C PRO A 242 -4.28 7.31 18.65
N ALA A 243 -3.72 6.37 19.42
CA ALA A 243 -2.89 6.65 20.60
C ALA A 243 -1.48 7.14 20.23
N SER A 244 -0.74 6.38 19.40
CA SER A 244 0.65 6.73 19.06
C SER A 244 0.80 7.70 17.89
N LYS A 245 -0.28 7.90 17.12
CA LYS A 245 -0.30 8.59 15.81
C LYS A 245 0.60 7.98 14.74
N GLN A 246 1.16 6.80 14.99
CA GLN A 246 1.97 6.09 14.01
C GLN A 246 1.10 5.51 12.89
N LEU A 247 1.63 5.53 11.67
CA LEU A 247 0.97 4.90 10.53
C LEU A 247 0.73 3.41 10.78
N LEU A 248 -0.40 2.89 10.31
CA LEU A 248 -0.67 1.45 10.29
C LEU A 248 0.24 0.74 9.28
N CYS A 249 0.78 -0.41 9.67
CA CYS A 249 1.67 -1.22 8.84
C CYS A 249 1.25 -2.68 8.88
N GLY A 250 1.11 -3.28 7.69
CA GLY A 250 0.93 -4.70 7.52
C GLY A 250 2.14 -5.38 6.90
N ALA A 251 2.25 -6.69 7.07
CA ALA A 251 3.31 -7.51 6.49
C ALA A 251 2.82 -8.91 6.18
N ALA A 252 3.28 -9.47 5.08
CA ALA A 252 3.04 -10.86 4.72
C ALA A 252 4.04 -11.77 5.44
N VAL A 253 3.64 -13.00 5.78
CA VAL A 253 4.52 -14.08 6.23
C VAL A 253 4.03 -15.41 5.66
N GLY A 254 4.91 -16.41 5.61
CA GLY A 254 4.51 -17.77 5.29
C GLY A 254 3.80 -18.46 6.46
N THR A 255 3.65 -19.78 6.36
CA THR A 255 2.94 -20.60 7.36
C THR A 255 3.82 -21.69 7.97
N ARG A 256 5.14 -21.63 7.73
CA ARG A 256 6.09 -22.64 8.22
C ARG A 256 6.57 -22.28 9.61
N GLU A 257 7.12 -23.26 10.32
CA GLU A 257 7.63 -23.07 11.69
C GLU A 257 8.72 -21.98 11.74
N THR A 258 9.54 -21.89 10.70
CA THR A 258 10.58 -20.86 10.56
C THR A 258 10.01 -19.44 10.46
N ASP A 259 8.76 -19.28 9.99
CA ASP A 259 8.10 -17.97 9.90
C ASP A 259 7.65 -17.45 11.27
N ARG A 260 7.59 -18.29 12.33
CA ARG A 260 7.30 -17.81 13.69
C ARG A 260 8.36 -16.83 14.18
N ALA A 261 9.63 -17.16 13.96
CA ALA A 261 10.75 -16.29 14.31
C ALA A 261 10.74 -14.98 13.48
N ARG A 262 10.37 -15.06 12.20
CA ARG A 262 10.15 -13.89 11.34
C ARG A 262 9.07 -13.00 11.95
N LEU A 263 7.89 -13.55 12.26
CA LEU A 263 6.78 -12.77 12.81
C LEU A 263 7.15 -12.11 14.13
N THR A 264 7.84 -12.81 15.04
CA THR A 264 8.33 -12.23 16.28
C THR A 264 9.17 -10.97 16.04
N ALA A 265 10.07 -10.99 15.06
CA ALA A 265 10.87 -9.81 14.70
C ALA A 265 10.03 -8.66 14.13
N LEU A 266 8.96 -8.97 13.38
CA LEU A 266 8.05 -7.96 12.83
C LEU A 266 7.17 -7.32 13.93
N VAL A 267 6.65 -8.13 14.86
CA VAL A 267 5.87 -7.64 16.02
C VAL A 267 6.74 -6.74 16.89
N GLN A 268 7.99 -7.12 17.17
CA GLN A 268 8.95 -6.26 17.87
C GLN A 268 9.25 -4.95 17.12
N ALA A 269 9.11 -4.93 15.79
CA ALA A 269 9.25 -3.71 14.99
C ALA A 269 7.98 -2.84 15.00
N GLY A 270 6.89 -3.29 15.61
CA GLY A 270 5.63 -2.56 15.74
C GLY A 270 4.58 -2.88 14.68
N LEU A 271 4.60 -4.09 14.11
CA LEU A 271 3.60 -4.56 13.14
C LEU A 271 2.17 -4.50 13.71
N ASP A 272 1.20 -4.04 12.91
CA ASP A 272 -0.21 -3.95 13.34
C ASP A 272 -1.09 -5.06 12.77
N VAL A 273 -0.78 -5.56 11.57
CA VAL A 273 -1.54 -6.60 10.88
C VAL A 273 -0.61 -7.58 10.18
N VAL A 274 -0.87 -8.87 10.31
CA VAL A 274 -0.15 -9.92 9.58
C VAL A 274 -1.05 -10.57 8.53
N VAL A 275 -0.53 -10.75 7.32
CA VAL A 275 -1.18 -11.51 6.24
C VAL A 275 -0.48 -12.86 6.10
N LEU A 276 -1.22 -13.95 6.28
CA LEU A 276 -0.70 -15.29 6.00
C LEU A 276 -0.79 -15.55 4.49
N ASP A 277 0.36 -15.54 3.82
CA ASP A 277 0.44 -15.50 2.37
C ASP A 277 0.55 -16.92 1.79
N SER A 278 -0.57 -17.45 1.29
CA SER A 278 -0.66 -18.74 0.60
C SER A 278 -1.49 -18.61 -0.68
N SER A 279 -1.27 -19.49 -1.66
CA SER A 279 -2.19 -19.64 -2.79
C SER A 279 -3.49 -20.34 -2.37
N GLN A 280 -3.41 -21.27 -1.42
CA GLN A 280 -4.53 -22.03 -0.86
C GLN A 280 -4.37 -22.09 0.66
N GLY A 281 -5.15 -21.27 1.37
CA GLY A 281 -4.96 -21.03 2.80
C GLY A 281 -5.54 -22.09 3.72
N ASN A 282 -6.51 -22.88 3.26
CA ASN A 282 -7.13 -23.93 4.07
C ASN A 282 -6.18 -25.13 4.19
N SER A 283 -5.29 -25.07 5.15
CA SER A 283 -4.25 -26.06 5.42
C SER A 283 -4.00 -26.16 6.92
N ILE A 284 -3.53 -27.32 7.38
CA ILE A 284 -3.15 -27.51 8.78
C ILE A 284 -2.06 -26.51 9.22
N TYR A 285 -1.12 -26.19 8.32
CA TYR A 285 -0.03 -25.25 8.60
C TYR A 285 -0.56 -23.85 8.91
N GLN A 286 -1.50 -23.34 8.10
CA GLN A 286 -2.08 -22.02 8.34
C GLN A 286 -2.99 -22.03 9.56
N ILE A 287 -3.77 -23.09 9.77
CA ILE A 287 -4.65 -23.23 10.94
C ILE A 287 -3.84 -23.17 12.25
N GLU A 288 -2.76 -23.96 12.34
CA GLU A 288 -1.91 -23.97 13.54
C GLU A 288 -1.14 -22.66 13.71
N MET A 289 -0.73 -22.01 12.60
CA MET A 289 -0.12 -20.67 12.66
C MET A 289 -1.11 -19.63 13.21
N ILE A 290 -2.38 -19.63 12.79
CA ILE A 290 -3.38 -18.69 13.30
C ILE A 290 -3.57 -18.88 14.80
N LYS A 291 -3.79 -20.13 15.26
CA LYS A 291 -3.95 -20.43 16.69
C LYS A 291 -2.76 -19.92 17.50
N TRP A 292 -1.55 -20.26 17.05
CA TRP A 292 -0.32 -19.81 17.72
C TRP A 292 -0.20 -18.28 17.76
N ILE A 293 -0.56 -17.57 16.68
CA ILE A 293 -0.54 -16.10 16.67
C ILE A 293 -1.55 -15.54 17.67
N LYS A 294 -2.79 -16.03 17.69
CA LYS A 294 -3.81 -15.52 18.61
C LYS A 294 -3.48 -15.82 20.07
N GLU A 295 -2.80 -16.92 20.36
CA GLU A 295 -2.29 -17.25 21.70
C GLU A 295 -1.09 -16.39 22.11
N THR A 296 -0.14 -16.15 21.19
CA THR A 296 1.13 -15.47 21.50
C THR A 296 1.03 -13.95 21.43
N TYR A 297 0.23 -13.44 20.48
CA TYR A 297 0.07 -12.03 20.14
C TYR A 297 -1.42 -11.69 19.97
N PRO A 298 -2.22 -11.69 21.05
CA PRO A 298 -3.67 -11.53 20.97
C PRO A 298 -4.12 -10.21 20.33
N ASP A 299 -3.32 -9.15 20.49
CA ASP A 299 -3.57 -7.82 19.93
C ASP A 299 -3.17 -7.67 18.45
N LEU A 300 -2.50 -8.68 17.87
CA LEU A 300 -2.14 -8.68 16.45
C LEU A 300 -3.32 -9.21 15.63
N ASP A 301 -3.77 -8.41 14.68
CA ASP A 301 -4.82 -8.82 13.75
C ASP A 301 -4.25 -9.72 12.64
N VAL A 302 -4.95 -10.82 12.36
CA VAL A 302 -4.53 -11.84 11.40
C VAL A 302 -5.48 -11.87 10.20
N ILE A 303 -4.93 -11.59 9.02
CA ILE A 303 -5.59 -11.78 7.73
C ILE A 303 -5.19 -13.17 7.20
N ALA A 304 -6.15 -14.09 7.15
CA ALA A 304 -5.94 -15.46 6.67
C ALA A 304 -6.33 -15.61 5.20
N GLY A 305 -5.67 -16.50 4.46
CA GLY A 305 -5.97 -16.75 3.06
C GLY A 305 -4.84 -17.41 2.25
N ASN A 306 -4.98 -17.52 0.93
CA ASN A 306 -6.17 -17.13 0.18
C ASN A 306 -7.27 -18.21 0.23
N VAL A 307 -8.55 -17.80 0.16
CA VAL A 307 -9.72 -18.69 0.08
C VAL A 307 -10.62 -18.31 -1.08
N VAL A 308 -11.43 -19.23 -1.58
CA VAL A 308 -12.45 -18.99 -2.64
C VAL A 308 -13.78 -19.70 -2.38
N THR A 309 -13.92 -20.48 -1.30
CA THR A 309 -15.16 -21.17 -0.92
C THR A 309 -15.58 -20.91 0.53
N ARG A 310 -16.85 -21.18 0.85
CA ARG A 310 -17.40 -21.01 2.20
C ARG A 310 -16.75 -21.95 3.21
N GLU A 311 -16.42 -23.16 2.79
CA GLU A 311 -15.84 -24.20 3.63
C GLU A 311 -14.42 -23.82 4.07
N GLN A 312 -13.63 -23.26 3.14
CA GLN A 312 -12.31 -22.71 3.46
C GLN A 312 -12.43 -21.51 4.41
N ALA A 313 -13.39 -20.62 4.16
CA ALA A 313 -13.66 -19.48 5.04
C ALA A 313 -14.03 -19.94 6.45
N ALA A 314 -14.94 -20.92 6.58
CA ALA A 314 -15.36 -21.47 7.86
C ALA A 314 -14.19 -22.06 8.65
N ALA A 315 -13.30 -22.83 8.00
CA ALA A 315 -12.15 -23.43 8.64
C ALA A 315 -11.19 -22.37 9.25
N LEU A 316 -10.93 -21.28 8.53
CA LEU A 316 -10.01 -20.23 9.01
C LEU A 316 -10.68 -19.28 10.02
N ILE A 317 -11.97 -18.99 9.87
CA ILE A 317 -12.74 -18.20 10.85
C ILE A 317 -12.81 -18.94 12.19
N ALA A 318 -13.07 -20.25 12.17
CA ALA A 318 -13.23 -21.06 13.39
C ALA A 318 -11.99 -21.06 14.30
N VAL A 319 -10.82 -20.79 13.74
CA VAL A 319 -9.54 -20.78 14.46
C VAL A 319 -9.04 -19.38 14.79
N GLY A 320 -9.85 -18.34 14.53
CA GLY A 320 -9.60 -16.98 15.00
C GLY A 320 -9.05 -16.01 13.96
N ALA A 321 -9.27 -16.25 12.66
CA ALA A 321 -8.94 -15.24 11.64
C ALA A 321 -9.75 -13.94 11.85
N ASP A 322 -9.06 -12.80 11.83
CA ASP A 322 -9.67 -11.47 12.00
C ASP A 322 -10.14 -10.86 10.68
N ALA A 323 -9.66 -11.37 9.54
CA ALA A 323 -10.15 -11.10 8.19
C ALA A 323 -9.80 -12.26 7.24
N LEU A 324 -10.42 -12.29 6.06
CA LEU A 324 -10.14 -13.25 5.00
C LEU A 324 -9.68 -12.57 3.71
N ARG A 325 -8.61 -13.10 3.11
CA ARG A 325 -8.13 -12.73 1.77
C ARG A 325 -8.69 -13.70 0.74
N VAL A 326 -9.44 -13.18 -0.23
CA VAL A 326 -10.23 -13.97 -1.19
C VAL A 326 -9.71 -13.81 -2.61
N GLY A 327 -9.35 -14.93 -3.24
CA GLY A 327 -8.96 -14.96 -4.64
C GLY A 327 -7.90 -16.02 -4.94
N MET A 328 -8.12 -16.81 -6.00
CA MET A 328 -7.19 -17.86 -6.45
C MET A 328 -7.24 -17.96 -7.97
N GLY A 329 -6.12 -17.63 -8.62
CA GLY A 329 -6.00 -17.61 -10.08
C GLY A 329 -6.59 -16.37 -10.77
N SER A 330 -7.13 -15.40 -10.02
CA SER A 330 -7.75 -14.17 -10.57
C SER A 330 -6.76 -13.02 -10.79
N GLY A 331 -5.53 -13.13 -10.28
CA GLY A 331 -4.49 -12.10 -10.44
C GLY A 331 -4.04 -11.97 -11.89
N SER A 332 -3.70 -10.74 -12.31
CA SER A 332 -3.31 -10.38 -13.69
C SER A 332 -2.15 -11.19 -14.28
N ILE A 333 -1.32 -11.78 -13.41
CA ILE A 333 -0.12 -12.55 -13.74
C ILE A 333 -0.14 -13.97 -13.15
N CYS A 334 -1.26 -14.35 -12.54
CA CYS A 334 -1.43 -15.65 -11.89
C CYS A 334 -1.92 -16.65 -12.93
N ILE A 335 -1.25 -17.79 -13.04
CA ILE A 335 -1.63 -18.87 -13.97
C ILE A 335 -2.03 -20.14 -13.21
N THR A 336 -2.33 -20.05 -11.92
CA THR A 336 -2.73 -21.19 -11.08
C THR A 336 -3.95 -21.93 -11.64
N GLN A 337 -4.92 -21.23 -12.24
CA GLN A 337 -6.08 -21.90 -12.85
C GLN A 337 -5.67 -22.80 -14.02
N GLU A 338 -4.81 -22.31 -14.91
CA GLU A 338 -4.34 -23.09 -16.07
C GLU A 338 -3.37 -24.21 -15.66
N VAL A 339 -2.48 -23.95 -14.72
CA VAL A 339 -1.42 -24.89 -14.32
C VAL A 339 -1.92 -25.95 -13.33
N CYS A 340 -2.77 -25.56 -12.38
CA CYS A 340 -3.23 -26.44 -11.31
C CYS A 340 -4.68 -26.89 -11.48
N ALA A 341 -5.42 -26.37 -12.46
CA ALA A 341 -6.87 -26.61 -12.63
C ALA A 341 -7.71 -26.25 -11.39
N VAL A 342 -7.20 -25.38 -10.51
CA VAL A 342 -7.85 -24.98 -9.26
C VAL A 342 -7.91 -23.46 -9.18
N GLY A 343 -9.11 -22.94 -8.93
CA GLY A 343 -9.38 -21.53 -8.75
C GLY A 343 -10.89 -21.27 -8.77
N ARG A 344 -11.29 -19.99 -8.82
CA ARG A 344 -12.71 -19.62 -8.95
C ARG A 344 -12.85 -18.23 -9.58
N PRO A 345 -13.88 -17.98 -10.41
CA PRO A 345 -14.22 -16.64 -10.86
C PRO A 345 -14.39 -15.67 -9.68
N GLN A 346 -13.71 -14.53 -9.74
CA GLN A 346 -13.50 -13.67 -8.58
C GLN A 346 -14.81 -13.11 -8.01
N GLY A 347 -15.78 -12.73 -8.86
CA GLY A 347 -17.07 -12.21 -8.41
C GLY A 347 -17.81 -13.25 -7.56
N SER A 348 -17.96 -14.46 -8.08
CA SER A 348 -18.60 -15.57 -7.35
C SER A 348 -17.84 -15.97 -6.08
N ALA A 349 -16.51 -15.92 -6.09
CA ALA A 349 -15.70 -16.20 -4.90
C ALA A 349 -15.93 -15.18 -3.79
N VAL A 350 -15.84 -13.88 -4.13
CA VAL A 350 -16.05 -12.77 -3.18
C VAL A 350 -17.46 -12.83 -2.59
N PHE A 351 -18.49 -12.97 -3.42
CA PHE A 351 -19.87 -13.05 -2.95
C PHE A 351 -20.08 -14.19 -1.97
N ALA A 352 -19.73 -15.42 -2.35
CA ALA A 352 -19.99 -16.60 -1.52
C ALA A 352 -19.22 -16.56 -0.19
N VAL A 353 -17.96 -16.13 -0.21
CA VAL A 353 -17.15 -16.02 1.01
C VAL A 353 -17.65 -14.87 1.89
N ALA A 354 -17.93 -13.71 1.32
CA ALA A 354 -18.39 -12.55 2.07
C ALA A 354 -19.77 -12.78 2.69
N GLU A 355 -20.72 -13.39 1.97
CA GLU A 355 -22.04 -13.77 2.51
C GLU A 355 -21.90 -14.61 3.79
N PHE A 356 -20.98 -15.59 3.79
CA PHE A 356 -20.74 -16.43 4.96
C PHE A 356 -19.99 -15.68 6.06
N ALA A 357 -18.87 -15.02 5.73
CA ALA A 357 -17.99 -14.36 6.68
C ALA A 357 -18.68 -13.20 7.44
N ARG A 358 -19.62 -12.50 6.79
CA ARG A 358 -20.42 -11.43 7.41
C ARG A 358 -21.19 -11.90 8.64
N LYS A 359 -21.67 -13.16 8.66
CA LYS A 359 -22.39 -13.74 9.82
C LYS A 359 -21.54 -13.78 11.09
N PHE A 360 -20.22 -13.70 10.96
CA PHE A 360 -19.25 -13.71 12.06
C PHE A 360 -18.55 -12.36 12.25
N GLY A 361 -18.98 -11.33 11.51
CA GLY A 361 -18.34 -10.01 11.50
C GLY A 361 -16.88 -10.04 11.04
N VAL A 362 -16.52 -10.98 10.15
CA VAL A 362 -15.16 -11.12 9.60
C VAL A 362 -15.10 -10.45 8.24
N PRO A 363 -14.24 -9.42 8.08
CA PRO A 363 -14.04 -8.78 6.79
C PRO A 363 -13.44 -9.65 5.70
N VAL A 364 -13.75 -9.29 4.47
CA VAL A 364 -13.24 -9.94 3.25
C VAL A 364 -12.44 -8.94 2.42
N ILE A 365 -11.29 -9.38 1.91
CA ILE A 365 -10.42 -8.63 1.01
C ILE A 365 -10.47 -9.32 -0.35
N ALA A 366 -10.98 -8.64 -1.38
CA ALA A 366 -10.98 -9.15 -2.74
C ALA A 366 -9.61 -8.96 -3.41
N ASP A 367 -8.86 -10.05 -3.57
CA ASP A 367 -7.51 -10.07 -4.12
C ASP A 367 -7.48 -10.66 -5.54
N GLY A 368 -7.20 -9.80 -6.53
CA GLY A 368 -7.09 -10.17 -7.95
C GLY A 368 -8.27 -9.71 -8.83
N GLY A 369 -8.04 -9.62 -10.13
CA GLY A 369 -9.06 -9.29 -11.15
C GLY A 369 -9.50 -7.81 -11.23
N ILE A 370 -8.87 -6.91 -10.47
CA ILE A 370 -9.24 -5.49 -10.40
C ILE A 370 -8.33 -4.70 -11.36
N SER A 371 -8.93 -3.91 -12.27
CA SER A 371 -8.16 -3.09 -13.21
C SER A 371 -8.64 -1.65 -13.34
N ASN A 372 -9.83 -1.33 -12.81
CA ASN A 372 -10.46 -0.02 -12.90
C ASN A 372 -11.42 0.21 -11.70
N VAL A 373 -11.89 1.45 -11.55
CA VAL A 373 -12.82 1.87 -10.50
C VAL A 373 -14.14 1.07 -10.51
N GLY A 374 -14.63 0.69 -11.69
CA GLY A 374 -15.85 -0.13 -11.79
C GLY A 374 -15.70 -1.50 -11.13
N HIS A 375 -14.53 -2.14 -11.24
CA HIS A 375 -14.27 -3.42 -10.54
C HIS A 375 -14.27 -3.23 -9.02
N ILE A 376 -13.82 -2.08 -8.52
CA ILE A 376 -13.90 -1.71 -7.10
C ILE A 376 -15.34 -1.67 -6.63
N GLY A 377 -16.17 -0.87 -7.32
CA GLY A 377 -17.58 -0.71 -6.97
C GLY A 377 -18.33 -2.04 -7.00
N LYS A 378 -18.07 -2.87 -8.03
CA LYS A 378 -18.66 -4.20 -8.14
C LYS A 378 -18.22 -5.14 -7.02
N ALA A 379 -16.93 -5.17 -6.69
CA ALA A 379 -16.44 -6.01 -5.62
C ALA A 379 -16.99 -5.59 -4.24
N ILE A 380 -17.13 -4.28 -3.98
CA ILE A 380 -17.80 -3.74 -2.78
C ILE A 380 -19.27 -4.16 -2.72
N ALA A 381 -19.97 -4.14 -3.86
CA ALA A 381 -21.37 -4.53 -3.91
C ALA A 381 -21.58 -6.04 -3.64
N LEU A 382 -20.60 -6.87 -4.01
CA LEU A 382 -20.62 -8.31 -3.74
C LEU A 382 -20.17 -8.68 -2.31
N GLY A 383 -19.37 -7.85 -1.64
CA GLY A 383 -18.78 -8.12 -0.33
C GLY A 383 -17.88 -6.99 0.21
N GLU A 384 -17.18 -7.19 1.32
CA GLU A 384 -16.14 -6.21 1.71
C GLU A 384 -14.98 -6.22 0.73
N TYR A 385 -14.35 -5.05 0.58
CA TYR A 385 -13.41 -4.80 -0.49
C TYR A 385 -12.23 -3.95 -0.04
N PHE A 386 -11.05 -4.30 -0.58
CA PHE A 386 -9.90 -3.42 -0.62
C PHE A 386 -9.24 -3.40 -2.01
N TYR A 387 -8.93 -2.20 -2.53
CA TYR A 387 -8.34 -1.96 -3.84
C TYR A 387 -6.87 -2.26 -3.86
N ASN A 388 -6.48 -2.98 -4.89
CA ASN A 388 -5.11 -3.27 -5.23
C ASN A 388 -4.79 -2.74 -6.64
N GLU A 389 -3.57 -2.19 -6.79
CA GLU A 389 -2.88 -1.76 -8.03
C GLU A 389 -3.17 -0.36 -8.60
N GLY A 390 -2.52 0.64 -8.00
CA GLY A 390 -2.18 1.90 -8.69
C GLY A 390 -0.82 1.79 -9.39
N GLN A 391 -0.70 2.23 -10.64
CA GLN A 391 0.50 1.96 -11.44
C GLN A 391 1.34 3.19 -11.79
N ARG A 392 2.67 2.99 -11.80
CA ARG A 392 3.73 3.61 -12.60
C ARG A 392 4.64 2.48 -13.20
N LEU A 393 5.45 2.69 -14.25
CA LEU A 393 6.13 1.62 -15.01
C LEU A 393 7.08 0.87 -14.08
N LYS A 394 6.75 -0.38 -13.76
CA LYS A 394 7.58 -1.25 -12.92
C LYS A 394 7.60 -2.64 -13.53
N LYS A 395 8.79 -3.24 -13.61
CA LYS A 395 8.93 -4.67 -13.92
C LYS A 395 8.21 -5.44 -12.81
N TYR A 396 7.14 -6.14 -13.18
CA TYR A 396 6.31 -6.90 -12.25
C TYR A 396 6.76 -8.34 -12.27
N ARG A 397 7.25 -8.83 -11.12
CA ARG A 397 7.68 -10.22 -10.97
C ARG A 397 6.64 -10.95 -10.12
N GLY A 398 5.92 -11.89 -10.72
CA GLY A 398 4.99 -12.71 -9.98
C GLY A 398 5.69 -13.55 -8.93
N MET A 399 5.14 -13.59 -7.72
CA MET A 399 5.69 -14.42 -6.65
C MET A 399 5.79 -15.90 -7.04
N GLY A 400 4.96 -16.38 -7.97
CA GLY A 400 5.02 -17.74 -8.52
C GLY A 400 5.82 -17.90 -9.82
N SER A 401 6.57 -16.89 -10.25
CA SER A 401 7.39 -16.94 -11.47
C SER A 401 8.77 -17.55 -11.23
N LEU A 402 9.38 -18.14 -12.25
CA LEU A 402 10.71 -18.77 -12.14
C LEU A 402 11.77 -17.78 -11.64
N ASP A 403 11.76 -16.55 -12.17
CA ASP A 403 12.63 -15.45 -11.72
C ASP A 403 12.45 -15.17 -10.22
N ALA A 404 11.21 -15.23 -9.69
CA ALA A 404 10.97 -15.08 -8.25
C ALA A 404 11.57 -16.18 -7.40
N MET A 405 11.53 -17.39 -7.91
CA MET A 405 11.92 -18.61 -7.22
C MET A 405 13.43 -18.86 -7.31
N GLU A 406 14.14 -18.28 -8.29
CA GLU A 406 15.60 -18.39 -8.44
C GLU A 406 16.39 -17.33 -7.66
N HIS A 407 15.71 -16.30 -7.14
CA HIS A 407 16.36 -15.22 -6.41
C HIS A 407 16.81 -15.69 -5.01
N GLY A 408 18.05 -16.14 -4.90
CA GLY A 408 18.67 -16.67 -3.68
C GLY A 408 19.60 -17.87 -3.94
N SER A 409 19.45 -18.58 -5.07
CA SER A 409 20.24 -19.79 -5.36
C SER A 409 21.50 -19.55 -6.21
N ASN A 410 21.72 -18.34 -6.74
CA ASN A 410 22.75 -18.09 -7.76
C ASN A 410 23.68 -16.88 -7.51
N GLU A 411 23.82 -16.39 -6.27
CA GLU A 411 24.93 -15.46 -5.97
C GLU A 411 26.25 -16.22 -5.82
N LYS A 412 27.06 -16.21 -6.88
CA LYS A 412 28.44 -16.71 -6.85
C LYS A 412 29.25 -15.91 -5.81
N THR A 413 29.81 -16.62 -4.84
CA THR A 413 30.71 -16.11 -3.81
C THR A 413 31.92 -15.38 -4.43
N PRO A 414 32.22 -14.12 -4.09
CA PRO A 414 33.53 -13.54 -4.36
C PRO A 414 34.59 -14.17 -3.45
N ALA A 415 35.82 -14.30 -3.96
CA ALA A 415 36.95 -14.87 -3.25
C ALA A 415 37.23 -14.20 -1.89
N LYS A 416 37.74 -14.99 -0.93
CA LYS A 416 38.07 -14.59 0.46
C LYS A 416 38.93 -13.30 0.51
N PRO A 417 38.59 -12.32 1.36
CA PRO A 417 39.51 -11.24 1.69
C PRO A 417 40.49 -11.68 2.79
N THR A 418 41.78 -11.50 2.53
CA THR A 418 42.85 -11.51 3.52
C THR A 418 42.95 -10.12 4.14
N GLU A 419 42.18 -9.83 5.20
CA GLU A 419 42.43 -8.83 6.26
C GLU A 419 41.15 -8.54 7.09
N SER A 420 41.35 -8.09 8.34
CA SER A 420 40.29 -7.82 9.31
C SER A 420 39.41 -6.62 8.89
N PRO A 421 38.07 -6.75 8.79
CA PRO A 421 37.23 -5.70 8.20
C PRO A 421 36.85 -4.57 9.15
N SER A 422 36.70 -3.36 8.60
CA SER A 422 36.23 -2.15 9.30
C SER A 422 34.72 -2.21 9.68
N LEU A 423 34.26 -1.32 10.57
CA LEU A 423 32.86 -1.26 11.05
C LEU A 423 31.84 -1.11 9.90
N ALA A 424 32.18 -0.34 8.86
CA ALA A 424 31.36 -0.18 7.66
C ALA A 424 31.25 -1.49 6.83
N THR A 425 32.31 -2.31 6.84
CA THR A 425 32.32 -3.63 6.19
C THR A 425 31.57 -4.68 7.02
N ARG A 426 31.57 -4.58 8.36
CA ARG A 426 30.74 -5.45 9.23
C ARG A 426 29.23 -5.24 9.02
N LEU A 427 28.82 -4.02 8.69
CA LEU A 427 27.43 -3.70 8.33
C LEU A 427 27.06 -4.21 6.92
N LYS A 428 28.00 -4.25 5.98
CA LYS A 428 27.79 -4.76 4.60
C LYS A 428 27.91 -6.28 4.44
N THR A 429 28.65 -6.98 5.30
CA THR A 429 28.81 -8.45 5.23
C THR A 429 27.67 -9.21 5.92
N TRP A 430 26.78 -8.53 6.65
CA TRP A 430 25.65 -9.14 7.36
C TRP A 430 24.44 -9.45 6.46
N THR A 431 24.49 -9.09 5.18
CA THR A 431 23.42 -9.33 4.20
C THR A 431 23.59 -10.63 3.40
N ASN A 432 24.76 -11.27 3.44
CA ASN A 432 25.12 -12.34 2.50
C ASN A 432 25.29 -13.72 3.17
N LYS A 433 24.35 -14.11 4.05
CA LYS A 433 24.20 -15.52 4.41
C LYS A 433 23.13 -16.11 3.49
N PRO A 434 23.43 -17.13 2.65
CA PRO A 434 22.41 -17.75 1.83
C PRO A 434 21.37 -18.39 2.76
N SER A 435 20.13 -17.91 2.69
CA SER A 435 18.99 -18.62 3.28
C SER A 435 18.60 -19.73 2.32
N GLU A 436 18.53 -20.97 2.81
CA GLU A 436 18.32 -22.16 1.98
C GLU A 436 16.98 -22.23 1.23
N ASP A 437 16.01 -21.34 1.45
CA ASP A 437 14.83 -21.22 0.58
C ASP A 437 14.27 -19.79 0.60
N ASN A 438 13.90 -19.25 -0.57
CA ASN A 438 13.21 -17.97 -0.67
C ASN A 438 11.70 -18.14 -0.45
N ALA A 439 11.05 -17.07 0.04
CA ALA A 439 9.62 -17.05 0.36
C ALA A 439 8.72 -17.49 -0.80
N ALA A 440 9.05 -17.07 -2.02
CA ALA A 440 8.35 -17.46 -3.24
C ALA A 440 8.30 -18.99 -3.39
N THR A 441 9.41 -19.68 -3.17
CA THR A 441 9.48 -21.16 -3.27
C THR A 441 8.60 -21.83 -2.21
N SER A 442 8.68 -21.38 -0.96
CA SER A 442 7.89 -21.97 0.15
C SER A 442 6.36 -21.85 -0.02
N ARG A 443 5.91 -20.86 -0.80
CA ARG A 443 4.49 -20.57 -1.05
C ARG A 443 3.85 -21.48 -2.09
N TYR A 444 4.60 -21.87 -3.14
CA TYR A 444 4.05 -22.59 -4.30
C TYR A 444 4.43 -24.07 -4.37
N PHE A 445 5.30 -24.57 -3.48
CA PHE A 445 5.79 -25.95 -3.53
C PHE A 445 5.70 -26.71 -2.19
N SER A 446 5.45 -28.02 -2.31
CA SER A 446 5.68 -29.02 -1.25
C SER A 446 7.16 -29.43 -1.22
N GLU A 447 7.66 -29.80 -0.04
CA GLU A 447 9.09 -30.03 0.29
C GLU A 447 9.92 -30.81 -0.75
N SER A 448 11.20 -30.42 -0.88
CA SER A 448 12.32 -31.21 -1.44
C SER A 448 12.17 -31.82 -2.86
N GLY A 449 11.19 -31.37 -3.65
CA GLY A 449 11.07 -31.76 -5.05
C GLY A 449 12.16 -31.11 -5.91
N SER A 450 12.89 -31.90 -6.70
CA SER A 450 13.88 -31.38 -7.67
C SER A 450 13.25 -30.63 -8.84
N VAL A 451 11.94 -30.79 -9.06
CA VAL A 451 11.18 -30.21 -10.18
C VAL A 451 10.28 -29.07 -9.69
N ARG A 452 10.44 -27.89 -10.29
CA ARG A 452 9.67 -26.67 -9.97
C ARG A 452 8.61 -26.41 -11.04
N VAL A 453 7.38 -26.19 -10.62
CA VAL A 453 6.22 -25.86 -11.47
C VAL A 453 5.75 -24.42 -11.22
N ALA A 454 5.99 -23.52 -12.17
CA ALA A 454 5.62 -22.12 -12.01
C ALA A 454 4.10 -21.92 -12.01
N GLN A 455 3.61 -21.05 -11.11
CA GLN A 455 2.20 -20.66 -11.02
C GLN A 455 1.97 -19.17 -11.30
N GLY A 456 3.01 -18.45 -11.73
CA GLY A 456 2.94 -17.06 -12.15
C GLY A 456 3.96 -16.72 -13.22
N VAL A 457 3.81 -15.53 -13.81
CA VAL A 457 4.69 -15.01 -14.87
C VAL A 457 5.44 -13.74 -14.43
N THR A 458 6.48 -13.39 -15.18
CA THR A 458 7.18 -12.09 -15.06
C THR A 458 6.78 -11.22 -16.25
N GLY A 459 6.44 -9.95 -15.99
CA GLY A 459 6.03 -8.99 -17.02
C GLY A 459 6.37 -7.54 -16.65
N ALA A 460 5.83 -6.59 -17.41
CA ALA A 460 5.93 -5.15 -17.13
C ALA A 460 4.59 -4.48 -17.40
N VAL A 461 4.27 -3.41 -16.65
CA VAL A 461 3.02 -2.65 -16.83
C VAL A 461 3.30 -1.16 -16.90
N VAL A 462 2.45 -0.41 -17.62
CA VAL A 462 2.60 1.01 -17.98
C VAL A 462 2.59 1.98 -16.78
N ASP A 463 3.09 3.19 -17.01
CA ASP A 463 3.30 4.24 -16.04
C ASP A 463 2.04 5.10 -15.85
N LYS A 464 1.40 5.17 -14.66
CA LYS A 464 0.20 5.98 -14.39
C LYS A 464 0.37 7.13 -13.37
N GLY A 465 1.58 7.62 -13.13
CA GLY A 465 1.83 8.74 -12.20
C GLY A 465 1.98 8.40 -10.71
N SER A 466 2.36 9.40 -9.90
CA SER A 466 2.47 9.22 -8.45
C SER A 466 1.15 8.74 -7.81
N LEU A 467 1.25 7.86 -6.80
CA LEU A 467 0.12 7.47 -5.97
C LEU A 467 -0.58 8.67 -5.31
N LYS A 468 0.15 9.78 -5.08
CA LYS A 468 -0.42 11.07 -4.62
C LYS A 468 -1.46 11.69 -5.55
N LYS A 469 -1.51 11.25 -6.80
CA LYS A 469 -2.53 11.66 -7.77
C LYS A 469 -3.49 10.52 -8.07
N PHE A 470 -2.97 9.30 -8.21
CA PHE A 470 -3.76 8.15 -8.61
C PHE A 470 -4.74 7.67 -7.52
N VAL A 471 -4.32 7.63 -6.26
CA VAL A 471 -5.21 7.20 -5.15
C VAL A 471 -6.39 8.16 -4.95
N PRO A 472 -6.19 9.50 -4.94
CA PRO A 472 -7.31 10.44 -4.94
C PRO A 472 -8.26 10.26 -6.13
N TYR A 473 -7.74 9.99 -7.33
CA TYR A 473 -8.59 9.70 -8.50
C TYR A 473 -9.50 8.48 -8.27
N LEU A 474 -8.95 7.38 -7.74
CA LEU A 474 -9.74 6.19 -7.43
C LEU A 474 -10.76 6.47 -6.33
N TYR A 475 -10.37 7.21 -5.30
CA TYR A 475 -11.24 7.60 -4.19
C TYR A 475 -12.45 8.37 -4.72
N THR A 476 -12.21 9.43 -5.49
CA THR A 476 -13.27 10.25 -6.08
C THR A 476 -14.11 9.46 -7.09
N GLY A 477 -13.49 8.66 -7.95
CA GLY A 477 -14.22 7.80 -8.89
C GLY A 477 -15.15 6.81 -8.19
N LEU A 478 -14.72 6.27 -7.05
CA LEU A 478 -15.56 5.38 -6.25
C LEU A 478 -16.70 6.15 -5.56
N GLN A 479 -16.46 7.37 -5.08
CA GLN A 479 -17.54 8.22 -4.55
C GLN A 479 -18.62 8.50 -5.60
N HIS A 480 -18.23 8.79 -6.84
CA HIS A 480 -19.18 8.93 -7.96
C HIS A 480 -19.93 7.63 -8.23
N SER A 481 -19.25 6.48 -8.21
CA SER A 481 -19.90 5.18 -8.40
C SER A 481 -20.97 4.91 -7.34
N LEU A 482 -20.71 5.27 -6.07
CA LEU A 482 -21.67 5.15 -4.98
C LEU A 482 -22.83 6.15 -5.14
N GLN A 483 -22.52 7.39 -5.55
CA GLN A 483 -23.52 8.41 -5.84
C GLN A 483 -24.49 7.96 -6.93
N ASP A 484 -23.99 7.41 -8.04
CA ASP A 484 -24.83 6.97 -9.17
C ASP A 484 -25.78 5.82 -8.79
N VAL A 485 -25.35 4.95 -7.87
CA VAL A 485 -26.20 3.91 -7.27
C VAL A 485 -27.15 4.49 -6.20
N GLY A 486 -26.88 5.71 -5.74
CA GLY A 486 -27.65 6.42 -4.73
C GLY A 486 -27.28 6.06 -3.29
N ALA A 487 -26.11 5.46 -3.05
CA ALA A 487 -25.64 5.09 -1.70
C ALA A 487 -24.65 6.12 -1.13
N ARG A 488 -24.83 6.54 0.13
CA ARG A 488 -23.99 7.54 0.82
C ARG A 488 -22.80 6.92 1.55
N SER A 489 -22.69 5.60 1.59
CA SER A 489 -21.50 4.93 2.12
C SER A 489 -21.33 3.52 1.58
N ILE A 490 -20.13 2.96 1.73
CA ILE A 490 -19.87 1.53 1.47
C ILE A 490 -20.76 0.63 2.33
N ALA A 491 -21.03 1.03 3.58
CA ALA A 491 -21.94 0.30 4.45
C ALA A 491 -23.37 0.28 3.89
N GLU A 492 -23.90 1.45 3.53
CA GLU A 492 -25.24 1.57 2.96
C GLU A 492 -25.38 0.83 1.64
N LEU A 493 -24.38 0.91 0.75
CA LEU A 493 -24.39 0.18 -0.53
C LEU A 493 -24.59 -1.32 -0.31
N ARG A 494 -23.90 -1.91 0.68
CA ARG A 494 -24.01 -3.33 1.01
C ARG A 494 -25.35 -3.67 1.63
N GLU A 495 -25.79 -2.89 2.63
CA GLU A 495 -27.10 -3.10 3.27
C GLU A 495 -28.23 -3.10 2.25
N ARG A 496 -28.19 -2.14 1.31
CA ARG A 496 -29.17 -2.03 0.22
C ARG A 496 -29.03 -3.14 -0.81
N ALA A 497 -27.82 -3.62 -1.09
CA ALA A 497 -27.62 -4.78 -1.98
C ALA A 497 -28.17 -6.07 -1.35
N ASP A 498 -27.90 -6.31 -0.06
CA ASP A 498 -28.43 -7.44 0.70
C ASP A 498 -29.96 -7.36 0.83
N ALA A 499 -30.52 -6.16 0.98
CA ALA A 499 -31.96 -5.90 1.00
C ALA A 499 -32.62 -5.92 -0.40
N SER A 500 -31.91 -6.31 -1.45
CA SER A 500 -32.40 -6.32 -2.84
C SER A 500 -32.87 -4.95 -3.39
N GLN A 501 -32.43 -3.85 -2.78
CA GLN A 501 -32.74 -2.49 -3.21
C GLN A 501 -31.73 -1.95 -4.24
N VAL A 502 -30.48 -2.40 -4.18
CA VAL A 502 -29.53 -2.23 -5.30
C VAL A 502 -29.81 -3.34 -6.30
N ARG A 503 -29.94 -2.95 -7.56
CA ARG A 503 -30.31 -3.86 -8.66
C ARG A 503 -29.11 -4.04 -9.59
N PHE A 504 -29.04 -5.17 -10.26
CA PHE A 504 -27.93 -5.57 -11.10
C PHE A 504 -28.43 -6.07 -12.45
N GLU A 505 -27.55 -6.08 -13.45
CA GLU A 505 -27.88 -6.60 -14.78
C GLU A 505 -26.72 -7.43 -15.34
N LEU A 506 -27.03 -8.55 -15.98
CA LEU A 506 -26.00 -9.37 -16.64
C LEU A 506 -25.54 -8.70 -17.93
N ARG A 507 -24.26 -8.84 -18.24
CA ARG A 507 -23.67 -8.36 -19.49
C ARG A 507 -23.29 -9.53 -20.36
N THR A 508 -24.02 -9.69 -21.45
CA THR A 508 -23.58 -10.53 -22.56
C THR A 508 -22.27 -10.01 -23.14
N THR A 509 -21.53 -10.85 -23.87
CA THR A 509 -20.30 -10.41 -24.55
C THR A 509 -20.54 -9.17 -25.42
N SER A 510 -21.69 -9.07 -26.09
CA SER A 510 -22.08 -7.89 -26.87
C SER A 510 -22.24 -6.64 -26.01
N ALA A 511 -22.93 -6.75 -24.87
CA ALA A 511 -23.07 -5.64 -23.90
C ALA A 511 -21.72 -5.25 -23.25
N GLN A 512 -20.77 -6.19 -23.18
CA GLN A 512 -19.41 -5.89 -22.74
C GLN A 512 -18.67 -5.00 -23.73
N VAL A 513 -18.77 -5.32 -25.03
CA VAL A 513 -18.21 -4.51 -26.12
C VAL A 513 -18.88 -3.14 -26.20
N GLU A 514 -20.21 -3.09 -26.10
CA GLU A 514 -20.99 -1.84 -26.09
C GLU A 514 -20.63 -0.93 -24.91
N GLY A 515 -20.42 -1.48 -23.71
CA GLY A 515 -20.01 -0.64 -22.57
C GLY A 515 -18.56 -0.15 -22.62
N GLY A 516 -17.74 -0.63 -23.57
CA GLY A 516 -16.38 -0.17 -23.80
C GLY A 516 -16.30 0.98 -24.81
N VAL A 517 -15.09 1.44 -25.14
CA VAL A 517 -14.92 2.38 -26.27
C VAL A 517 -15.09 1.61 -27.58
N HIS A 518 -16.06 2.00 -28.40
CA HIS A 518 -16.33 1.37 -29.69
C HIS A 518 -16.75 2.40 -30.76
N GLY A 519 -16.67 2.02 -32.05
CA GLY A 519 -17.13 2.85 -33.17
C GLY A 519 -16.26 4.06 -33.51
N LEU A 520 -14.99 4.09 -33.09
CA LEU A 520 -14.06 5.19 -33.32
C LEU A 520 -12.86 4.74 -34.19
N HIS A 521 -12.33 5.66 -35.01
CA HIS A 521 -11.11 5.41 -35.79
C HIS A 521 -9.85 5.30 -34.90
N SER A 522 -9.73 6.19 -33.90
CA SER A 522 -8.72 6.14 -32.85
C SER A 522 -9.24 6.90 -31.62
N TYR A 523 -8.72 6.59 -30.44
CA TYR A 523 -9.03 7.29 -29.21
C TYR A 523 -7.80 7.39 -28.32
N VAL A 524 -7.73 8.44 -27.50
CA VAL A 524 -6.70 8.61 -26.49
C VAL A 524 -7.36 8.47 -25.13
N LEU A 525 -6.94 7.48 -24.37
CA LEU A 525 -7.27 7.40 -22.95
C LEU A 525 -6.39 8.43 -22.24
N PHE A 526 -6.96 9.51 -21.70
CA PHE A 526 -6.24 10.53 -20.94
C PHE A 526 -5.78 9.97 -19.57
N PHE A 527 -4.82 9.04 -19.58
CA PHE A 527 -3.91 8.77 -18.48
C PHE A 527 -2.51 9.21 -18.90
N THR A 528 -2.38 10.48 -19.28
CA THR A 528 -1.09 11.08 -19.61
C THR A 528 -0.81 12.17 -18.58
N LEU A 529 -0.10 11.79 -17.51
CA LEU A 529 0.72 12.77 -16.80
C LEU A 529 2.16 12.56 -17.27
N LEU A 530 2.39 13.05 -18.48
CA LEU A 530 3.72 13.33 -19.01
C LEU A 530 4.36 14.36 -18.06
N LEU A 531 5.43 13.96 -17.38
CA LEU A 531 6.51 14.84 -16.96
C LEU A 531 7.77 13.98 -16.90
N VAL A 532 8.53 14.04 -17.99
CA VAL A 532 9.96 13.73 -18.08
C VAL A 532 10.72 14.88 -17.38
N PHE A 533 11.89 14.54 -16.81
CA PHE A 533 12.87 15.36 -16.06
C PHE A 533 12.67 15.44 -14.54
N TYR A 534 13.36 14.56 -13.78
CA TYR A 534 14.77 14.74 -13.37
C TYR A 534 15.28 13.42 -12.77
N ASP A 535 16.17 12.74 -13.49
CA ASP A 535 17.26 12.00 -12.84
C ASP A 535 18.38 13.02 -12.58
N LEU A 536 18.76 13.22 -11.30
CA LEU A 536 20.16 13.20 -10.89
C LEU A 536 20.30 13.30 -9.35
N LEU A 537 21.06 12.33 -8.81
CA LEU A 537 21.85 12.34 -7.56
C LEU A 537 21.05 12.24 -6.25
N ILE A 538 21.32 11.31 -5.31
CA ILE A 538 22.63 10.87 -4.76
C ILE A 538 22.51 9.43 -4.18
N ILE A 539 23.53 8.58 -4.45
CA ILE A 539 24.21 7.54 -3.62
C ILE A 539 25.08 6.76 -4.64
N HIS A 540 26.42 6.65 -4.60
CA HIS A 540 27.41 6.85 -3.53
C HIS A 540 28.86 6.92 -4.08
N ALA A 541 29.72 7.71 -3.41
CA ALA A 541 31.13 7.50 -3.04
C ALA A 541 32.34 7.61 -4.03
N ILE A 542 33.18 8.63 -3.78
CA ILE A 542 34.64 8.63 -3.51
C ILE A 542 35.25 7.21 -3.37
N SER A 543 36.39 6.76 -3.92
CA SER A 543 37.74 7.29 -4.26
C SER A 543 38.39 6.24 -5.21
N ILE A 544 39.38 6.45 -6.09
CA ILE A 544 40.79 6.86 -5.96
C ILE A 544 41.26 7.12 -7.42
N GLY A 545 41.78 8.29 -7.81
CA GLY A 545 43.21 8.59 -7.80
C GLY A 545 43.78 8.76 -9.21
N THR A 546 44.07 10.02 -9.57
CA THR A 546 45.10 10.51 -10.51
C THR A 546 45.43 9.69 -11.76
N LYS A 547 45.08 10.22 -12.94
CA LYS A 547 46.03 10.50 -14.05
C LYS A 547 45.40 11.36 -15.14
N SER A 548 46.25 12.20 -15.72
CA SER A 548 45.99 13.31 -16.64
C SER A 548 45.31 12.93 -17.94
N ALA A 549 44.57 13.91 -18.47
CA ALA A 549 43.95 13.90 -19.79
C ALA A 549 44.98 13.83 -20.94
N SER A 550 44.72 12.97 -21.92
CA SER A 550 45.10 13.15 -23.33
C SER A 550 44.33 12.17 -24.21
N SER A 551 43.63 12.72 -25.21
CA SER A 551 43.33 12.19 -26.55
C SER A 551 43.10 10.68 -26.74
N LEU A 552 41.97 10.30 -27.33
CA LEU A 552 41.91 9.41 -28.52
C LEU A 552 40.46 9.23 -29.01
N GLU A 553 40.28 9.47 -30.30
CA GLU A 553 39.05 9.34 -31.09
C GLU A 553 38.55 7.88 -31.18
N PRO A 554 37.25 7.64 -31.43
CA PRO A 554 36.76 6.32 -31.80
C PRO A 554 36.83 6.11 -33.33
N ASN A 555 37.58 5.08 -33.71
CA ASN A 555 37.74 4.52 -35.06
C ASN A 555 36.40 4.19 -35.76
N GLY A 556 36.40 4.37 -37.09
CA GLY A 556 35.36 3.93 -38.04
C GLY A 556 35.08 2.41 -38.04
N VAL A 557 34.07 1.88 -38.74
CA VAL A 557 33.93 1.68 -40.21
C VAL A 557 32.50 1.06 -40.46
N PRO A 558 31.85 1.06 -41.65
CA PRO A 558 31.49 2.12 -42.59
C PRO A 558 29.96 2.19 -42.88
N PHE A 559 29.55 3.25 -43.58
CA PHE A 559 28.17 3.58 -43.99
C PHE A 559 27.81 2.90 -45.34
N ASN A 560 26.58 2.36 -45.48
CA ASN A 560 26.03 1.89 -46.76
C ASN A 560 24.96 2.88 -47.28
N PRO A 561 25.17 3.62 -48.38
CA PRO A 561 24.26 4.67 -48.83
C PRO A 561 23.32 4.15 -49.93
N SER A 562 22.23 3.48 -49.57
CA SER A 562 21.18 3.12 -50.55
C SER A 562 19.80 2.82 -49.95
N ALA A 563 19.31 3.68 -49.05
CA ALA A 563 17.89 3.69 -48.66
C ALA A 563 17.35 5.13 -48.60
N PRO A 564 16.24 5.45 -49.28
CA PRO A 564 15.63 6.79 -49.25
C PRO A 564 14.92 7.06 -47.90
N PRO A 565 14.93 8.31 -47.40
CA PRO A 565 14.32 8.67 -46.12
C PRO A 565 12.77 8.76 -46.22
N PRO A 566 12.04 8.49 -45.12
CA PRO A 566 10.60 8.71 -45.07
C PRO A 566 10.25 10.22 -45.02
N PRO A 567 9.07 10.64 -45.53
CA PRO A 567 8.71 12.05 -45.64
C PRO A 567 8.38 12.70 -44.28
N PRO A 568 8.57 14.04 -44.14
CA PRO A 568 8.40 14.74 -42.88
C PRO A 568 6.91 14.98 -42.53
N PHE A 569 6.57 14.77 -41.27
CA PHE A 569 5.28 15.12 -40.69
C PHE A 569 5.08 16.64 -40.63
N VAL A 570 3.98 17.12 -41.20
CA VAL A 570 3.53 18.51 -41.18
C VAL A 570 2.73 18.77 -39.90
N HIS A 571 3.19 19.75 -39.11
CA HIS A 571 2.44 20.34 -38.00
C HIS A 571 1.26 21.16 -38.54
N PHE A 572 0.03 20.85 -38.13
CA PHE A 572 -1.10 21.78 -38.22
C PHE A 572 -1.57 22.17 -36.83
N SER A 573 -1.38 23.45 -36.50
CA SER A 573 -2.09 24.14 -35.43
C SER A 573 -3.42 24.67 -35.98
N SER A 574 -4.54 24.46 -35.29
CA SER A 574 -5.76 25.22 -35.55
C SER A 574 -6.33 25.76 -34.24
N ARG A 575 -6.03 27.05 -33.98
CA ARG A 575 -6.97 27.96 -33.32
C ARG A 575 -8.12 28.21 -34.28
N GLY A 576 -9.34 28.28 -33.74
CA GLY A 576 -10.59 28.15 -34.47
C GLY A 576 -10.99 29.31 -35.37
N LEU A 577 -12.15 29.12 -36.00
CA LEU A 577 -12.98 30.18 -36.52
C LEU A 577 -14.44 29.71 -36.61
N LEU A 578 -15.32 30.60 -36.19
CA LEU A 578 -16.77 30.60 -36.36
C LEU A 578 -17.15 30.55 -37.84
N ALA A 579 -18.18 29.74 -38.16
CA ALA A 579 -19.32 30.06 -39.04
C ALA A 579 -20.36 28.95 -38.89
#